data_AF-V5HZ96-F1
#
_entry.id   AF-V5HZ96-F1
#
_cell.length_a   1.000
_cell.length_b   1.000
_cell.length_c   1.000
_cell.angle_alpha   90.00
_cell.angle_beta   90.00
_cell.angle_gamma   90.00
#
_symmetry.space_group_name_H-M   'P 1'
#
loop_
_entity.id
_entity.type
_entity.pdbx_description
1 polymer ?
#
loop_
_entity_poly.entity_id
_entity_poly.type
_entity_poly.pdbx_seq_one_letter_code
_entity_poly.pdbx_strand_id
1 'polypeptide(L)'
;MPKHKVNITEIALVAIERTNFKEGLRYVHKLTFCVKPRNAIMEDASRITGLDNEQLEGCPTFEKVAPLVERFLQVLPQPVCLLAYNGNGFDFPLLHAELQRCGVNFGPFLCCDAMPIIRQLLCDPALLERLELAALEELTPDFWEAFDECDVNDPALRLSPTEVTPTKSRTVPINAAPQKRHAPVRDSPPDKSARKSLFSTKESVAKRAPAQNGAQNGARQSFTLESVYKRLFGRPVRSAHNAEADCVALAEICCRLREPLLEYVDANCRSVVQVAPMW
;
A
#
# COMPACT_ATOMS: atom_id res chain seq x y z
N MET A 1 0.64 -20.19 -14.15
CA MET A 1 1.73 -20.10 -13.17
C MET A 1 1.40 -21.04 -12.02
N PRO A 2 2.36 -21.78 -11.44
CA PRO A 2 2.11 -22.45 -10.17
C PRO A 2 1.74 -21.40 -9.13
N LYS A 3 0.63 -21.59 -8.38
CA LYS A 3 0.31 -20.70 -7.25
C LYS A 3 1.49 -20.76 -6.28
N HIS A 4 2.13 -19.62 -6.00
CA HIS A 4 3.16 -19.55 -4.98
C HIS A 4 2.53 -19.99 -3.65
N LYS A 5 3.19 -20.91 -2.94
CA LYS A 5 2.71 -21.41 -1.65
C LYS A 5 3.00 -20.37 -0.57
N VAL A 6 2.12 -19.39 -0.43
CA VAL A 6 2.15 -18.41 0.65
C VAL A 6 1.88 -19.14 1.98
N ASN A 7 2.51 -18.70 3.06
CA ASN A 7 2.16 -19.09 4.43
C ASN A 7 2.14 -17.86 5.33
N ILE A 8 1.40 -17.95 6.42
CA ILE A 8 1.43 -16.97 7.50
C ILE A 8 2.77 -17.14 8.24
N THR A 9 3.59 -16.09 8.24
CA THR A 9 4.85 -15.96 8.99
C THR A 9 4.71 -15.08 10.23
N GLU A 10 3.74 -14.18 10.22
CA GLU A 10 3.34 -13.33 11.34
C GLU A 10 1.83 -13.09 11.24
N ILE A 11 1.15 -12.99 12.38
CA ILE A 11 -0.26 -12.59 12.46
C ILE A 11 -0.46 -11.61 13.61
N ALA A 12 -1.25 -10.57 13.35
CA ALA A 12 -1.68 -9.60 14.35
C ALA A 12 -3.19 -9.38 14.25
N LEU A 13 -3.83 -9.20 15.40
CA LEU A 13 -5.20 -8.74 15.54
C LEU A 13 -5.21 -7.62 16.57
N VAL A 14 -5.72 -6.44 16.18
CA VAL A 14 -5.95 -5.31 17.08
C VAL A 14 -7.45 -5.05 17.11
N ALA A 15 -8.10 -5.53 18.18
CA ALA A 15 -9.54 -5.40 18.36
C ALA A 15 -9.86 -4.09 19.11
N ILE A 16 -10.79 -3.33 18.55
CA ILE A 16 -11.20 -1.99 18.99
C ILE A 16 -12.72 -1.96 19.01
N GLU A 17 -13.32 -1.56 20.12
CA GLU A 17 -14.78 -1.38 20.18
C GLU A 17 -15.19 -0.16 19.33
N ARG A 18 -16.33 -0.24 18.61
CA ARG A 18 -16.83 0.87 17.77
C ARG A 18 -16.92 2.21 18.54
N THR A 19 -17.28 2.17 19.81
CA THR A 19 -17.35 3.34 20.71
C THR A 19 -15.98 3.99 20.95
N ASN A 20 -14.91 3.19 20.99
CA ASN A 20 -13.54 3.65 21.28
C ASN A 20 -12.89 4.42 20.11
N PHE A 21 -13.43 4.37 18.89
CA PHE A 21 -12.98 5.25 17.78
C PHE A 21 -13.22 6.75 18.03
N LYS A 22 -13.85 7.13 19.16
CA LYS A 22 -14.12 8.51 19.55
C LYS A 22 -13.04 9.16 20.43
N GLU A 23 -12.28 8.38 21.19
CA GLU A 23 -11.35 8.88 22.24
C GLU A 23 -9.90 8.41 22.03
N GLY A 24 -9.55 8.10 20.77
CA GLY A 24 -8.28 7.49 20.40
C GLY A 24 -8.18 6.00 20.79
N LEU A 25 -7.09 5.34 20.38
CA LEU A 25 -6.90 3.89 20.55
C LEU A 25 -6.51 3.49 21.99
N ARG A 26 -7.26 3.96 22.99
CA ARG A 26 -6.99 3.72 24.42
C ARG A 26 -7.33 2.30 24.86
N TYR A 27 -8.53 1.82 24.55
CA TYR A 27 -9.01 0.49 24.94
C TYR A 27 -8.92 -0.47 23.75
N VAL A 28 -7.83 -1.23 23.69
CA VAL A 28 -7.56 -2.19 22.61
C VAL A 28 -7.15 -3.55 23.16
N HIS A 29 -7.65 -4.62 22.56
CA HIS A 29 -7.16 -5.98 22.80
C HIS A 29 -6.25 -6.38 21.64
N LYS A 30 -5.13 -7.02 21.94
CA LYS A 30 -4.13 -7.42 20.94
C LYS A 30 -3.83 -8.92 21.02
N LEU A 31 -3.68 -9.55 19.86
CA LEU A 31 -3.12 -10.88 19.70
C LEU A 31 -2.05 -10.81 18.61
N THR A 32 -0.81 -11.14 18.94
CA THR A 32 0.32 -11.09 17.99
C THR A 32 1.17 -12.35 18.11
N PHE A 33 1.53 -12.95 16.98
CA PHE A 33 2.38 -14.13 16.90
C PHE A 33 3.26 -14.11 15.66
N CYS A 34 4.56 -14.33 15.84
CA CYS A 34 5.41 -14.89 14.81
C CYS A 34 5.08 -16.39 14.65
N VAL A 35 5.09 -16.88 13.42
CA VAL A 35 4.57 -18.20 13.05
C VAL A 35 5.59 -18.93 12.17
N LYS A 36 5.94 -20.15 12.56
CA LYS A 36 6.80 -21.01 11.74
C LYS A 36 6.07 -21.40 10.45
N PRO A 37 6.58 -21.00 9.26
CA PRO A 37 5.93 -21.30 7.99
C PRO A 37 6.10 -22.77 7.60
N ARG A 38 5.23 -23.27 6.71
CA ARG A 38 5.26 -24.66 6.22
C ARG A 38 6.13 -24.86 4.98
N ASN A 39 6.42 -23.78 4.27
CA ASN A 39 7.34 -23.72 3.12
C ASN A 39 8.35 -22.60 3.39
N ALA A 40 9.52 -22.67 2.75
CA ALA A 40 10.55 -21.65 2.93
C ALA A 40 10.05 -20.25 2.51
N ILE A 41 10.33 -19.25 3.35
CA ILE A 41 10.08 -17.83 3.03
C ILE A 41 10.88 -17.46 1.78
N MET A 42 10.22 -16.81 0.81
CA MET A 42 10.87 -16.30 -0.39
C MET A 42 11.72 -15.06 -0.05
N GLU A 43 12.86 -14.89 -0.70
CA GLU A 43 13.79 -13.77 -0.47
C GLU A 43 13.11 -12.39 -0.58
N ASP A 44 12.19 -12.23 -1.53
CA ASP A 44 11.39 -10.99 -1.66
C ASP A 44 10.49 -10.71 -0.46
N ALA A 45 9.88 -11.74 0.13
CA ALA A 45 9.04 -11.59 1.32
C ALA A 45 9.91 -11.30 2.56
N SER A 46 11.03 -12.01 2.70
CA SER A 46 12.00 -11.81 3.78
C SER A 46 12.61 -10.41 3.77
N ARG A 47 12.95 -9.88 2.58
CA ARG A 47 13.46 -8.51 2.41
C ARG A 47 12.44 -7.43 2.77
N ILE A 48 11.14 -7.71 2.64
CA ILE A 48 10.06 -6.77 2.95
C ILE A 48 9.73 -6.81 4.46
N THR A 49 9.53 -8.00 5.04
CA THR A 49 9.10 -8.16 6.44
C THR A 49 10.25 -8.18 7.45
N GLY A 50 11.48 -8.42 7.01
CA GLY A 50 12.64 -8.67 7.87
C GLY A 50 12.66 -10.06 8.50
N LEU A 51 11.70 -10.94 8.18
CA LEU A 51 11.59 -12.28 8.74
C LEU A 51 12.25 -13.33 7.85
N ASP A 52 13.04 -14.22 8.44
CA ASP A 52 13.65 -15.37 7.76
C ASP A 52 13.28 -16.72 8.39
N ASN A 53 13.70 -17.81 7.75
CA ASN A 53 13.34 -19.17 8.19
C ASN A 53 14.09 -19.60 9.48
N GLU A 54 15.26 -19.03 9.75
CA GLU A 54 16.09 -19.38 10.91
C GLU A 54 15.52 -18.72 12.18
N GLN A 55 15.16 -17.43 12.08
CA GLN A 55 14.48 -16.68 13.14
C GLN A 55 13.15 -17.34 13.57
N LEU A 56 12.39 -17.88 12.60
CA LEU A 56 11.09 -18.49 12.85
C LEU A 56 11.14 -20.00 13.17
N GLU A 57 12.31 -20.63 13.18
CA GLU A 57 12.46 -22.09 13.39
C GLU A 57 11.93 -22.55 14.76
N GLY A 58 12.09 -21.69 15.79
CA GLY A 58 11.58 -21.90 17.15
C GLY A 58 10.14 -21.41 17.40
N CYS A 59 9.50 -20.76 16.42
CA CYS A 59 8.14 -20.23 16.57
C CYS A 59 7.07 -21.35 16.50
N PRO A 60 5.86 -21.12 17.04
CA PRO A 60 4.75 -22.06 16.88
C PRO A 60 4.33 -22.17 15.41
N THR A 61 3.90 -23.36 14.97
CA THR A 61 3.22 -23.52 13.68
C THR A 61 1.83 -22.88 13.72
N PHE A 62 1.28 -22.50 12.57
CA PHE A 62 -0.06 -21.88 12.53
C PHE A 62 -1.16 -22.79 13.13
N GLU A 63 -1.00 -24.11 13.08
CA GLU A 63 -1.90 -25.08 13.72
C GLU A 63 -2.02 -24.89 15.24
N LYS A 64 -0.96 -24.41 15.91
CA LYS A 64 -0.98 -24.09 17.34
C LYS A 64 -1.57 -22.71 17.63
N VAL A 65 -1.49 -21.78 16.67
CA VAL A 65 -1.96 -20.39 16.79
C VAL A 65 -3.44 -20.25 16.39
N ALA A 66 -3.91 -21.06 15.44
CA ALA A 66 -5.27 -21.02 14.91
C ALA A 66 -6.39 -21.11 15.99
N PRO A 67 -6.32 -22.00 17.00
CA PRO A 67 -7.31 -22.02 18.09
C PRO A 67 -7.26 -20.77 18.98
N LEU A 68 -6.10 -20.11 19.10
CA LEU A 68 -5.96 -18.87 19.86
C LEU A 68 -6.60 -17.69 19.11
N VAL A 69 -6.47 -17.66 17.77
CA VAL A 69 -7.16 -16.70 16.90
C VAL A 69 -8.68 -16.86 17.00
N GLU A 70 -9.19 -18.08 16.86
CA GLU A 70 -10.63 -18.35 17.03
C GLU A 70 -11.10 -17.92 18.43
N ARG A 71 -10.38 -18.32 19.48
CA ARG A 71 -10.79 -18.02 20.87
C ARG A 71 -10.72 -16.52 21.17
N PHE A 72 -9.73 -15.81 20.66
CA PHE A 72 -9.63 -14.35 20.77
C PHE A 72 -10.85 -13.67 20.15
N LEU A 73 -11.26 -14.06 18.94
CA LEU A 73 -12.44 -13.50 18.28
C LEU A 73 -13.75 -13.86 18.99
N GLN A 74 -13.85 -15.04 19.61
CA GLN A 74 -15.01 -15.48 20.39
C GLN A 74 -15.22 -14.73 21.72
N VAL A 75 -14.16 -14.23 22.37
CA VAL A 75 -14.28 -13.54 23.68
C VAL A 75 -14.58 -12.04 23.56
N LEU A 76 -14.49 -11.48 22.36
CA LEU A 76 -14.81 -10.07 22.10
C LEU A 76 -16.34 -9.83 22.08
N PRO A 77 -16.81 -8.59 22.35
CA PRO A 77 -18.19 -8.20 22.10
C PRO A 77 -18.60 -8.47 20.65
N GLN A 78 -19.79 -9.04 20.47
CA GLN A 78 -20.31 -9.42 19.15
C GLN A 78 -21.33 -8.38 18.63
N PRO A 79 -21.46 -8.17 17.30
CA PRO A 79 -20.74 -8.86 16.23
C PRO A 79 -19.31 -8.32 16.01
N VAL A 80 -18.38 -9.23 15.71
CA VAL A 80 -17.01 -8.87 15.30
C VAL A 80 -16.91 -8.76 13.78
N CYS A 81 -16.28 -7.70 13.29
CA CYS A 81 -15.91 -7.53 11.88
C CYS A 81 -14.38 -7.41 11.73
N LEU A 82 -13.78 -8.34 10.97
CA LEU A 82 -12.39 -8.30 10.57
C LEU A 82 -12.17 -7.21 9.51
N LEU A 83 -11.29 -6.26 9.79
CA LEU A 83 -10.96 -5.16 8.88
C LEU A 83 -9.50 -5.29 8.45
N ALA A 84 -9.24 -5.27 7.14
CA ALA A 84 -7.90 -5.34 6.57
C ALA A 84 -7.78 -4.45 5.33
N TYR A 85 -6.55 -4.01 5.02
CA TYR A 85 -6.27 -3.16 3.87
C TYR A 85 -5.91 -4.04 2.66
N ASN A 86 -6.78 -4.11 1.64
CA ASN A 86 -6.71 -5.11 0.56
C ASN A 86 -7.00 -6.54 1.05
N GLY A 87 -7.74 -6.68 2.16
CA GLY A 87 -8.09 -7.97 2.76
C GLY A 87 -8.82 -8.94 1.84
N ASN A 88 -9.63 -8.45 0.90
CA ASN A 88 -10.28 -9.30 -0.10
C ASN A 88 -9.29 -9.89 -1.11
N GLY A 89 -8.17 -9.20 -1.36
CA GLY A 89 -7.12 -9.63 -2.28
C GLY A 89 -6.07 -10.53 -1.64
N PHE A 90 -5.98 -10.57 -0.30
CA PHE A 90 -4.90 -11.28 0.40
C PHE A 90 -5.32 -11.92 1.73
N ASP A 91 -5.58 -11.11 2.76
CA ASP A 91 -5.66 -11.57 4.15
C ASP A 91 -6.84 -12.52 4.41
N PHE A 92 -8.04 -12.21 3.93
CA PHE A 92 -9.22 -13.03 4.20
C PHE A 92 -9.15 -14.39 3.47
N PRO A 93 -8.79 -14.48 2.16
CA PRO A 93 -8.57 -15.78 1.51
C PRO A 93 -7.45 -16.61 2.16
N LEU A 94 -6.36 -15.96 2.59
CA LEU A 94 -5.22 -16.62 3.23
C LEU A 94 -5.60 -17.20 4.61
N LEU A 95 -6.21 -16.37 5.45
CA LEU A 95 -6.62 -16.77 6.80
C LEU A 95 -7.72 -17.84 6.75
N HIS A 96 -8.67 -17.76 5.81
CA HIS A 96 -9.66 -18.82 5.60
C HIS A 96 -8.99 -20.15 5.26
N ALA A 97 -8.08 -20.16 4.27
CA ALA A 97 -7.42 -21.38 3.82
C ALA A 97 -6.55 -22.02 4.91
N GLU A 98 -5.83 -21.22 5.70
CA GLU A 98 -5.02 -21.74 6.81
C GLU A 98 -5.88 -22.23 8.00
N LEU A 99 -6.97 -21.54 8.38
CA LEU A 99 -7.87 -22.00 9.44
C LEU A 99 -8.63 -23.28 9.05
N GLN A 100 -9.19 -23.32 7.84
CA GLN A 100 -9.86 -24.50 7.29
C GLN A 100 -8.91 -25.70 7.25
N ARG A 101 -7.64 -25.49 6.85
CA ARG A 101 -6.60 -26.52 6.86
C ARG A 101 -6.27 -27.02 8.28
N CYS A 102 -6.36 -26.16 9.29
CA CYS A 102 -6.18 -26.53 10.68
C CYS A 102 -7.42 -27.19 11.31
N GLY A 103 -8.52 -27.35 10.55
CA GLY A 103 -9.80 -27.85 11.08
C GLY A 103 -10.52 -26.87 12.01
N VAL A 104 -10.09 -25.61 12.05
CA VAL A 104 -10.70 -24.55 12.86
C VAL A 104 -11.83 -23.90 12.07
N ASN A 105 -13.02 -23.82 12.68
CA ASN A 105 -14.15 -23.14 12.06
C ASN A 105 -13.89 -21.63 12.08
N PHE A 106 -14.02 -20.96 10.94
CA PHE A 106 -13.80 -19.51 10.86
C PHE A 106 -14.90 -18.70 11.57
N GLY A 107 -15.98 -19.35 12.02
CA GLY A 107 -17.00 -18.75 12.89
C GLY A 107 -17.98 -17.80 12.16
N PRO A 108 -18.90 -17.17 12.90
CA PRO A 108 -19.92 -16.28 12.35
C PRO A 108 -19.40 -14.86 12.09
N PHE A 109 -18.07 -14.65 12.08
CA PHE A 109 -17.49 -13.31 12.01
C PHE A 109 -17.73 -12.65 10.66
N LEU A 110 -17.80 -11.32 10.68
CA LEU A 110 -17.89 -10.49 9.48
C LEU A 110 -16.48 -10.11 9.01
N CYS A 111 -16.34 -9.70 7.76
CA CYS A 111 -15.14 -9.09 7.21
C CYS A 111 -15.48 -7.92 6.29
N CYS A 112 -14.62 -6.91 6.24
CA CYS A 112 -14.70 -5.78 5.31
C CYS A 112 -13.30 -5.37 4.84
N ASP A 113 -13.16 -4.96 3.58
CA ASP A 113 -11.89 -4.45 3.04
C ASP A 113 -11.91 -2.92 3.10
N ALA A 114 -10.94 -2.34 3.80
CA ALA A 114 -10.86 -0.90 3.99
C ALA A 114 -10.30 -0.15 2.75
N MET A 115 -9.59 -0.83 1.85
CA MET A 115 -8.89 -0.17 0.74
C MET A 115 -9.83 0.60 -0.21
N PRO A 116 -11.00 0.09 -0.63
CA PRO A 116 -11.89 0.81 -1.56
C PRO A 116 -12.38 2.14 -0.99
N ILE A 117 -12.90 2.16 0.25
CA ILE A 117 -13.39 3.40 0.87
C ILE A 117 -12.27 4.39 1.15
N ILE A 118 -11.12 3.92 1.65
CA ILE A 118 -9.96 4.79 1.89
C ILE A 118 -9.49 5.44 0.58
N ARG A 119 -9.46 4.70 -0.53
CA ARG A 119 -9.13 5.26 -1.86
C ARG A 119 -10.15 6.29 -2.33
N GLN A 120 -11.44 6.05 -2.11
CA GLN A 120 -12.51 6.98 -2.48
C GLN A 120 -12.42 8.27 -1.65
N LEU A 121 -12.30 8.15 -0.32
CA LEU A 121 -12.22 9.27 0.61
C LEU A 121 -10.99 10.17 0.35
N LEU A 122 -9.84 9.57 0.03
CA LEU A 122 -8.62 10.33 -0.30
C LEU A 122 -8.62 10.96 -1.71
N CYS A 123 -9.64 10.68 -2.53
CA CYS A 123 -9.89 11.38 -3.78
C CYS A 123 -10.91 12.52 -3.63
N ASP A 124 -11.54 12.69 -2.45
CA ASP A 124 -12.40 13.84 -2.13
C ASP A 124 -11.55 14.96 -1.52
N PRO A 125 -11.29 16.07 -2.24
CA PRO A 125 -10.51 17.18 -1.70
C PRO A 125 -11.20 17.86 -0.53
N ALA A 126 -12.55 17.88 -0.50
CA ALA A 126 -13.30 18.52 0.57
C ALA A 126 -13.22 17.72 1.87
N LEU A 127 -12.99 16.40 1.82
CA LEU A 127 -12.67 15.63 3.02
C LEU A 127 -11.28 15.97 3.54
N LEU A 128 -10.27 16.06 2.68
CA LEU A 128 -8.90 16.34 3.12
C LEU A 128 -8.81 17.71 3.81
N GLU A 129 -9.42 18.74 3.24
CA GLU A 129 -9.51 20.08 3.82
C GLU A 129 -10.20 20.07 5.21
N ARG A 130 -11.29 19.31 5.36
CA ARG A 130 -11.96 19.13 6.67
C ARG A 130 -11.08 18.40 7.70
N LEU A 131 -10.29 17.41 7.27
CA LEU A 131 -9.38 16.68 8.16
C LEU A 131 -8.17 17.53 8.57
N GLU A 132 -7.71 18.43 7.69
CA GLU A 132 -6.65 19.41 7.98
C GLU A 132 -7.15 20.46 8.97
N LEU A 133 -8.35 21.02 8.75
CA LEU A 133 -9.01 21.94 9.70
C LEU A 133 -9.20 21.32 11.08
N ALA A 134 -9.77 20.11 11.16
CA ALA A 134 -9.94 19.40 12.44
C ALA A 134 -8.60 19.11 13.14
N ALA A 135 -7.54 18.81 12.39
CA ALA A 135 -6.21 18.60 12.97
C ALA A 135 -5.56 19.89 13.50
N LEU A 136 -5.91 21.06 12.95
CA LEU A 136 -5.50 22.37 13.49
C LEU A 136 -6.26 22.72 14.78
N GLU A 137 -7.53 22.33 14.89
CA GLU A 137 -8.35 22.51 16.10
C GLU A 137 -7.87 21.64 17.29
N GLU A 138 -7.21 20.50 17.03
CA GLU A 138 -6.59 19.65 18.06
C GLU A 138 -5.23 20.16 18.57
N LEU A 139 -4.67 21.24 18.00
CA LEU A 139 -3.39 21.81 18.46
C LEU A 139 -3.54 22.52 19.81
N THR A 140 -2.55 22.32 20.69
CA THR A 140 -2.55 22.91 22.04
C THR A 140 -2.41 24.43 22.00
N PRO A 141 -2.93 25.17 23.00
CA PRO A 141 -2.67 26.61 23.13
C PRO A 141 -1.18 26.94 23.08
N ASP A 142 -0.33 26.12 23.72
CA ASP A 142 1.12 26.21 23.72
C ASP A 142 1.73 26.24 22.29
N PHE A 143 1.10 25.58 21.31
CA PHE A 143 1.55 25.63 19.92
C PHE A 143 1.24 26.99 19.28
N TRP A 144 0.05 27.54 19.54
CA TRP A 144 -0.36 28.84 19.04
C TRP A 144 0.39 29.97 19.74
N GLU A 145 0.65 29.88 21.04
CA GLU A 145 1.54 30.79 21.76
C GLU A 145 2.96 30.77 21.18
N ALA A 146 3.54 29.58 20.97
CA ALA A 146 4.86 29.47 20.33
C ALA A 146 4.87 29.95 18.87
N PHE A 147 3.76 29.83 18.14
CA PHE A 147 3.61 30.34 16.78
C PHE A 147 3.53 31.89 16.75
N ASP A 148 2.78 32.48 17.68
CA ASP A 148 2.66 33.94 17.81
C ASP A 148 3.94 34.58 18.39
N GLU A 149 4.72 33.85 19.21
CA GLU A 149 6.05 34.26 19.67
C GLU A 149 7.14 34.18 18.58
N CYS A 150 6.91 33.47 17.47
CA CYS A 150 7.86 33.43 16.35
C CYS A 150 7.86 34.75 15.56
N ASP A 151 8.81 35.64 15.86
CA ASP A 151 9.02 36.84 15.04
C ASP A 151 9.41 36.46 13.60
N VAL A 152 8.48 36.66 12.67
CA VAL A 152 8.69 36.47 11.22
C VAL A 152 9.78 37.39 10.64
N ASN A 153 10.27 38.37 11.41
CA ASN A 153 11.41 39.22 11.06
C ASN A 153 12.74 38.77 11.69
N ASP A 154 12.78 37.66 12.45
CA ASP A 154 14.01 37.13 13.04
C ASP A 154 15.12 37.03 11.97
N PRO A 155 16.24 37.76 12.11
CA PRO A 155 17.33 37.71 11.14
C PRO A 155 17.96 36.31 11.00
N ALA A 156 17.75 35.39 11.95
CA ALA A 156 18.17 33.99 11.86
C ALA A 156 17.26 33.12 10.96
N LEU A 157 15.99 33.49 10.79
CA LEU A 157 15.03 32.79 9.92
C LEU A 157 15.05 33.31 8.47
N ARG A 158 15.87 34.33 8.17
CA ARG A 158 16.12 34.77 6.80
C ARG A 158 16.89 33.70 6.03
N LEU A 159 16.15 32.83 5.33
CA LEU A 159 16.68 32.07 4.21
C LEU A 159 17.30 33.04 3.21
N SER A 160 18.63 33.12 3.22
CA SER A 160 19.36 33.83 2.18
C SER A 160 19.00 33.19 0.84
N PRO A 161 18.72 33.99 -0.22
CA PRO A 161 18.55 33.43 -1.54
C PRO A 161 19.90 32.83 -1.99
N THR A 162 20.10 31.54 -1.76
CA THR A 162 21.13 30.79 -2.48
C THR A 162 20.70 30.72 -3.93
N GLU A 163 21.09 31.73 -4.72
CA GLU A 163 21.09 31.67 -6.17
C GLU A 163 22.02 30.52 -6.63
N VAL A 164 21.50 29.30 -6.64
CA VAL A 164 22.01 28.24 -7.51
C VAL A 164 21.56 28.52 -8.95
N THR A 165 22.05 29.63 -9.49
CA THR A 165 22.00 29.93 -10.92
C THR A 165 22.80 28.86 -11.64
N PRO A 166 22.20 28.01 -12.50
CA PRO A 166 22.95 27.04 -13.25
C PRO A 166 23.89 27.77 -14.21
N THR A 167 25.20 27.59 -14.03
CA THR A 167 26.21 28.22 -14.89
C THR A 167 25.99 27.79 -16.34
N LYS A 168 25.42 28.69 -17.16
CA LYS A 168 25.24 28.47 -18.60
C LYS A 168 26.61 28.26 -19.24
N SER A 169 26.96 27.01 -19.50
CA SER A 169 28.11 26.68 -20.34
C SER A 169 27.87 27.29 -21.73
N ARG A 170 28.77 28.20 -22.13
CA ARG A 170 28.70 28.90 -23.42
C ARG A 170 28.69 27.90 -24.56
N THR A 171 27.58 27.84 -25.29
CA THR A 171 27.55 27.26 -26.63
C THR A 171 28.46 28.07 -27.56
N VAL A 172 29.31 27.36 -28.31
CA VAL A 172 30.04 27.91 -29.46
C VAL A 172 29.55 27.13 -30.68
N PRO A 173 29.08 27.77 -31.75
CA PRO A 173 28.45 27.08 -32.87
C PRO A 173 29.50 26.57 -33.86
N ILE A 174 29.30 25.36 -34.39
CA ILE A 174 30.01 24.87 -35.57
C ILE A 174 29.01 24.26 -36.54
N ASN A 175 28.69 25.02 -37.60
CA ASN A 175 28.10 24.48 -38.81
C ASN A 175 29.21 23.80 -39.63
N ALA A 176 29.14 22.49 -39.85
CA ALA A 176 29.91 21.81 -40.89
C ALA A 176 29.20 20.52 -41.36
N ALA A 177 29.16 20.30 -42.67
CA ALA A 177 28.49 19.18 -43.32
C ALA A 177 29.32 17.87 -43.28
N PRO A 178 28.70 16.68 -43.42
CA PRO A 178 29.41 15.40 -43.27
C PRO A 178 30.22 15.02 -44.53
N GLN A 179 31.45 14.52 -44.33
CA GLN A 179 32.26 13.88 -45.36
C GLN A 179 32.54 12.40 -45.07
N LYS A 180 33.07 11.69 -46.09
CA LYS A 180 32.85 10.25 -46.34
C LYS A 180 33.91 9.31 -45.75
N ARG A 181 33.43 8.12 -45.34
CA ARG A 181 33.95 6.74 -45.57
C ARG A 181 35.47 6.46 -45.44
N HIS A 182 35.82 5.34 -44.81
CA HIS A 182 36.31 4.12 -45.51
C HIS A 182 36.36 2.91 -44.55
N ALA A 183 36.38 1.69 -45.11
CA ALA A 183 36.44 0.40 -44.40
C ALA A 183 37.52 -0.51 -45.03
N PRO A 184 37.98 -1.54 -44.31
CA PRO A 184 38.18 -2.88 -44.90
C PRO A 184 37.52 -4.01 -44.05
N VAL A 185 36.81 -5.02 -44.61
CA VAL A 185 37.33 -6.24 -45.28
C VAL A 185 38.06 -7.14 -44.25
N ARG A 186 37.68 -8.40 -43.95
CA ARG A 186 36.83 -9.47 -44.58
C ARG A 186 36.44 -10.54 -43.50
N ASP A 187 35.73 -11.67 -43.68
CA ASP A 187 35.09 -12.41 -44.81
C ASP A 187 33.95 -13.36 -44.29
N SER A 188 33.33 -14.17 -45.16
CA SER A 188 32.52 -15.39 -44.87
C SER A 188 32.51 -16.30 -46.12
N PRO A 189 32.07 -17.59 -46.11
CA PRO A 189 30.75 -17.95 -46.73
C PRO A 189 30.17 -19.34 -46.24
N PRO A 190 29.19 -20.01 -46.92
CA PRO A 190 27.75 -19.68 -46.95
C PRO A 190 26.79 -20.91 -46.83
N ASP A 191 25.45 -20.72 -46.81
CA ASP A 191 24.58 -21.30 -47.85
C ASP A 191 23.13 -20.73 -47.95
N LYS A 192 22.56 -20.81 -49.18
CA LYS A 192 21.16 -20.74 -49.71
C LYS A 192 20.00 -20.13 -48.88
N SER A 193 19.26 -19.11 -49.38
CA SER A 193 18.13 -19.17 -50.38
C SER A 193 16.77 -19.54 -49.75
N ALA A 194 15.58 -18.96 -50.04
CA ALA A 194 15.11 -18.14 -51.17
C ALA A 194 14.00 -17.11 -50.78
N ARG A 195 13.55 -16.29 -51.73
CA ARG A 195 12.44 -15.30 -51.60
C ARG A 195 11.07 -15.83 -52.07
N LYS A 196 9.98 -15.29 -51.51
CA LYS A 196 8.63 -14.98 -52.10
C LYS A 196 7.80 -14.33 -50.98
N SER A 197 7.52 -13.02 -50.97
CA SER A 197 6.59 -12.23 -51.81
C SER A 197 5.13 -12.72 -51.75
N LEU A 198 4.22 -11.87 -51.23
CA LEU A 198 3.13 -11.21 -51.98
C LEU A 198 2.16 -10.43 -51.04
N PHE A 199 1.91 -9.15 -51.34
CA PHE A 199 0.72 -8.38 -50.86
C PHE A 199 -0.52 -8.84 -51.66
N SER A 200 -1.79 -8.70 -51.23
CA SER A 200 -2.61 -7.49 -50.98
C SER A 200 -4.02 -8.00 -50.59
N THR A 201 -4.85 -7.38 -49.74
CA THR A 201 -5.72 -6.18 -49.93
C THR A 201 -6.19 -5.67 -48.54
N LYS A 202 -6.27 -4.38 -48.17
CA LYS A 202 -7.13 -3.23 -48.64
C LYS A 202 -8.64 -3.55 -48.59
N GLU A 203 -9.54 -2.75 -48.01
CA GLU A 203 -9.66 -1.27 -47.79
C GLU A 203 -10.27 -0.93 -46.41
N SER A 204 -9.82 0.09 -45.63
CA SER A 204 -10.34 1.48 -45.49
C SER A 204 -11.88 1.64 -45.48
N VAL A 205 -12.54 2.41 -44.60
CA VAL A 205 -12.44 3.86 -44.22
C VAL A 205 -12.98 4.03 -42.77
N ALA A 206 -12.48 4.85 -41.84
CA ALA A 206 -12.62 6.32 -41.77
C ALA A 206 -11.70 6.99 -40.71
N LYS A 207 -11.46 8.30 -40.86
CA LYS A 207 -10.53 9.09 -40.04
C LYS A 207 -11.14 9.57 -38.72
N ARG A 208 -10.35 9.57 -37.63
CA ARG A 208 -10.46 10.56 -36.54
C ARG A 208 -9.06 10.99 -36.12
N ALA A 209 -8.86 12.29 -35.92
CA ALA A 209 -7.56 12.86 -35.61
C ALA A 209 -7.08 12.46 -34.19
N PRO A 210 -5.77 12.32 -33.95
CA PRO A 210 -5.25 12.17 -32.60
C PRO A 210 -5.44 13.49 -31.86
N ALA A 211 -6.29 13.49 -30.83
CA ALA A 211 -6.35 14.61 -29.90
C ALA A 211 -4.99 14.77 -29.22
N GLN A 212 -4.44 15.97 -29.25
CA GLN A 212 -3.26 16.33 -28.44
C GLN A 212 -3.69 16.46 -26.98
N ASN A 213 -3.96 15.32 -26.33
CA ASN A 213 -4.00 15.28 -24.87
C ASN A 213 -2.57 15.47 -24.39
N GLY A 214 -2.23 16.71 -24.04
CA GLY A 214 -1.01 17.02 -23.33
C GLY A 214 -0.95 16.17 -22.07
N ALA A 215 -0.03 15.21 -22.05
CA ALA A 215 0.21 14.38 -20.89
C ALA A 215 0.83 15.26 -19.79
N GLN A 216 -0.02 15.88 -18.97
CA GLN A 216 0.39 16.24 -17.62
C GLN A 216 0.80 14.94 -16.95
N ASN A 217 2.11 14.75 -16.78
CA ASN A 217 2.69 13.71 -15.93
C ASN A 217 2.40 14.04 -14.46
N GLY A 218 1.13 14.06 -14.08
CA GLY A 218 0.73 13.96 -12.69
C GLY A 218 1.21 12.60 -12.19
N ALA A 219 2.15 12.61 -11.24
CA ALA A 219 2.66 11.39 -10.64
C ALA A 219 1.47 10.57 -10.10
N ARG A 220 1.29 9.35 -10.62
CA ARG A 220 0.19 8.46 -10.19
C ARG A 220 0.28 8.27 -8.68
N GLN A 221 -0.75 8.73 -7.96
CA GLN A 221 -0.77 8.63 -6.50
C GLN A 221 -0.73 7.16 -6.07
N SER A 222 0.19 6.85 -5.17
CA SER A 222 0.23 5.55 -4.51
C SER A 222 -0.88 5.44 -3.46
N PHE A 223 -1.40 4.23 -3.32
CA PHE A 223 -2.39 3.83 -2.33
C PHE A 223 -1.98 2.46 -1.75
N THR A 224 -0.71 2.35 -1.35
CA THR A 224 -0.30 1.37 -0.32
C THR A 224 -0.68 1.91 1.05
N LEU A 225 -0.78 1.03 2.06
CA LEU A 225 -1.09 1.42 3.44
C LEU A 225 -0.15 2.53 3.94
N GLU A 226 1.16 2.37 3.75
CA GLU A 226 2.18 3.37 4.09
C GLU A 226 1.97 4.71 3.37
N SER A 227 1.63 4.67 2.08
CA SER A 227 1.43 5.88 1.25
C SER A 227 0.19 6.66 1.68
N VAL A 228 -0.85 5.94 2.12
CA VAL A 228 -2.04 6.52 2.75
C VAL A 228 -1.70 7.11 4.11
N TYR A 229 -1.06 6.33 4.98
CA TYR A 229 -0.72 6.72 6.34
C TYR A 229 0.15 7.99 6.33
N LYS A 230 1.20 8.02 5.51
CA LYS A 230 2.07 9.18 5.34
C LYS A 230 1.33 10.43 4.85
N ARG A 231 0.28 10.28 4.03
CA ARG A 231 -0.56 11.40 3.56
C ARG A 231 -1.44 11.95 4.67
N LEU A 232 -2.05 11.09 5.49
CA LEU A 232 -2.97 11.49 6.56
C LEU A 232 -2.26 12.02 7.82
N PHE A 233 -1.06 11.54 8.12
CA PHE A 233 -0.35 11.84 9.37
C PHE A 233 0.99 12.57 9.19
N GLY A 234 1.39 12.90 7.96
CA GLY A 234 2.67 13.56 7.63
C GLY A 234 3.93 12.73 7.92
N ARG A 235 3.79 11.54 8.53
CA ARG A 235 4.88 10.69 9.04
C ARG A 235 4.77 9.26 8.50
N PRO A 236 5.88 8.52 8.30
CA PRO A 236 5.83 7.11 7.90
C PRO A 236 5.24 6.23 9.01
N VAL A 237 4.73 5.05 8.65
CA VAL A 237 4.43 3.98 9.61
C VAL A 237 5.74 3.56 10.29
N ARG A 238 5.75 3.48 11.62
CA ARG A 238 6.90 2.97 12.37
C ARG A 238 6.92 1.45 12.24
N SER A 239 8.04 0.89 11.78
CA SER A 239 8.18 -0.56 11.52
C SER A 239 7.13 -1.10 10.54
N ALA A 240 6.93 -0.41 9.40
CA ALA A 240 6.09 -0.92 8.30
C ALA A 240 6.48 -2.35 7.90
N HIS A 241 5.51 -3.13 7.42
CA HIS A 241 5.64 -4.57 7.12
C HIS A 241 5.80 -5.49 8.34
N ASN A 242 5.68 -4.95 9.57
CA ASN A 242 5.34 -5.73 10.75
C ASN A 242 3.81 -5.81 10.90
N ALA A 243 3.27 -7.01 11.18
CA ALA A 243 1.83 -7.22 11.23
C ALA A 243 1.13 -6.35 12.30
N GLU A 244 1.72 -6.16 13.48
CA GLU A 244 1.12 -5.31 14.51
C GLU A 244 1.14 -3.84 14.09
N ALA A 245 2.27 -3.36 13.57
CA ALA A 245 2.43 -2.00 13.10
C ALA A 245 1.43 -1.64 11.99
N ASP A 246 1.23 -2.54 11.02
CA ASP A 246 0.29 -2.35 9.92
C ASP A 246 -1.17 -2.39 10.41
N CYS A 247 -1.51 -3.25 11.38
CA CYS A 247 -2.82 -3.22 12.04
C CYS A 247 -3.06 -1.90 12.81
N VAL A 248 -2.07 -1.41 13.55
CA VAL A 248 -2.17 -0.13 14.29
C VAL A 248 -2.26 1.05 13.32
N ALA A 249 -1.49 1.04 12.22
CA ALA A 249 -1.58 2.07 11.18
C ALA A 249 -2.97 2.10 10.53
N LEU A 250 -3.56 0.93 10.23
CA LEU A 250 -4.93 0.86 9.71
C LEU A 250 -5.94 1.36 10.75
N ALA A 251 -5.78 1.02 12.03
CA ALA A 251 -6.64 1.50 13.11
C ALA A 251 -6.57 3.03 13.28
N GLU A 252 -5.37 3.63 13.22
CA GLU A 252 -5.19 5.09 13.24
C GLU A 252 -5.87 5.75 12.02
N ILE A 253 -5.72 5.20 10.81
CA ILE A 253 -6.44 5.67 9.61
C ILE A 253 -7.96 5.62 9.82
N CYS A 254 -8.47 4.55 10.44
CA CYS A 254 -9.89 4.42 10.75
C CYS A 254 -10.36 5.44 11.80
N CYS A 255 -9.53 5.78 12.79
CA CYS A 255 -9.83 6.87 13.74
C CYS A 255 -9.86 8.24 13.04
N ARG A 256 -8.95 8.50 12.10
CA ARG A 256 -8.88 9.78 11.37
C ARG A 256 -10.01 9.95 10.34
N LEU A 257 -10.41 8.87 9.66
CA LEU A 257 -11.49 8.92 8.65
C LEU A 257 -12.90 8.70 9.25
N ARG A 258 -12.98 8.05 10.40
CA ARG A 258 -14.13 7.99 11.33
C ARG A 258 -15.48 7.69 10.67
N GLU A 259 -16.50 8.54 10.82
CA GLU A 259 -17.89 8.26 10.43
C GLU A 259 -18.04 7.73 8.98
N PRO A 260 -17.55 8.39 7.92
CA PRO A 260 -17.58 7.86 6.54
C PRO A 260 -17.02 6.44 6.36
N LEU A 261 -15.99 6.07 7.12
CA LEU A 261 -15.40 4.73 7.05
C LEU A 261 -16.23 3.72 7.85
N LEU A 262 -16.73 4.09 9.03
CA LEU A 262 -17.56 3.22 9.86
C LEU A 262 -18.93 2.92 9.22
N GLU A 263 -19.54 3.91 8.56
CA GLU A 263 -20.77 3.74 7.77
C GLU A 263 -20.55 2.81 6.57
N TYR A 264 -19.41 2.97 5.87
CA TYR A 264 -19.02 2.06 4.80
C TYR A 264 -18.86 0.62 5.30
N VAL A 265 -18.19 0.42 6.44
CA VAL A 265 -18.00 -0.92 7.03
C VAL A 265 -19.34 -1.55 7.35
N ASP A 266 -20.30 -0.83 7.94
CA ASP A 266 -21.63 -1.39 8.21
C ASP A 266 -22.37 -1.78 6.91
N ALA A 267 -22.30 -0.94 5.87
CA ALA A 267 -22.97 -1.19 4.61
C ALA A 267 -22.31 -2.28 3.73
N ASN A 268 -21.02 -2.58 3.93
CA ASN A 268 -20.22 -3.45 3.04
C ASN A 268 -19.59 -4.66 3.75
N CYS A 269 -19.78 -4.82 5.06
CA CYS A 269 -19.37 -6.02 5.77
C CYS A 269 -20.18 -7.24 5.29
N ARG A 270 -19.52 -8.41 5.27
CA ARG A 270 -20.13 -9.69 4.88
C ARG A 270 -19.57 -10.81 5.74
N SER A 271 -20.26 -11.95 5.82
CA SER A 271 -19.74 -13.09 6.57
C SER A 271 -18.42 -13.60 5.97
N VAL A 272 -17.41 -13.82 6.83
CA VAL A 272 -16.07 -14.23 6.39
C VAL A 272 -16.06 -15.58 5.67
N VAL A 273 -17.00 -16.47 6.01
CA VAL A 273 -17.15 -17.78 5.34
C VAL A 273 -17.60 -17.67 3.88
N GLN A 274 -18.05 -16.50 3.42
CA GLN A 274 -18.37 -16.23 2.01
C GLN A 274 -17.11 -15.87 1.18
N VAL A 275 -15.97 -15.63 1.81
CA VAL A 275 -14.69 -15.41 1.12
C VAL A 275 -14.15 -16.77 0.68
N ALA A 276 -13.83 -16.93 -0.61
CA ALA A 276 -13.21 -18.17 -1.08
C ALA A 276 -11.80 -18.35 -0.46
N PRO A 277 -11.45 -19.55 0.05
CA PRO A 277 -10.09 -19.82 0.52
C PRO A 277 -9.08 -19.70 -0.63
N MET A 278 -7.86 -19.26 -0.32
CA MET A 278 -6.81 -19.03 -1.31
C MET A 278 -6.36 -20.31 -2.05
N TRP A 279 -6.51 -21.49 -1.42
CA TRP A 279 -6.24 -22.82 -1.97
C TRP A 279 -7.10 -23.89 -1.32
#